data_AF-A0A6P2CTR2-F1
#
_entry.id   AF-A0A6P2CTR2-F1
#
_cell.length_a   1.000
_cell.length_b   1.000
_cell.length_c   1.000
_cell.angle_alpha   90.00
_cell.angle_beta   90.00
_cell.angle_gamma   90.00
#
_symmetry.space_group_name_H-M   'P 1'
#
loop_
_entity.id
_entity.type
_entity.pdbx_description
1 polymer ?
#
loop_
_entity_poly.entity_id
_entity_poly.type
_entity_poly.pdbx_seq_one_letter_code
_entity_poly.pdbx_strand_id
1 'polypeptide(L)'
;MPRSPSRDLSDRFTGKRGYFRRPDALRRGKIALGWMALFAAGAWAAVDFVKPAQRVQYAHSHGPLANPHASFDDNCAACHVAHGLKDLGPVSVFNARARWHDLTCEKCHSGPGHHDSANADARAFHDRCSNCHHDHNGRLSSLVRLADKDCNQCHANLGKWHEANKSKAGKPYQNEITNFVKDHPEFRSLDTSANPRTLKFSHAIHMNPGQAYTADGKEAMTVKRLRELNGEAGKAAVARYASGAGDDTKVQLQCASCHALDSGVGSPGFNSLKDTLAKDDPTRALLPPRAEGAYFLPVNFEAHCRSCHPQKANEGVSEANGKKFEVPRFDVPHRKQPADLIPDLKAGYLKGLSNSGHPALNAPPELGGKLDAPPKNLAPRTLGEEAERLAGLAEGLLFEPAGSCAKCHTMTPGDGKAKPRVTAVPDRTVWFKHAKFNHASHRGTTCATCHPGTGADYISKVEADKPEPVQIVGINTCRACHSPLGTKIKVSDSPEVLGGGARHNCTDCHRYHNGDHPLQGRGAPARDASKPLDLLDWLKGSSK
;
A
#
# COMPACT_ATOMS: atom_id res chain seq x y z
N MET A 1 -65.12 -15.78 -84.24
CA MET A 1 -64.23 -16.60 -83.39
C MET A 1 -63.83 -15.77 -82.17
N PRO A 2 -63.96 -16.28 -80.93
CA PRO A 2 -63.47 -15.56 -79.76
C PRO A 2 -61.94 -15.49 -79.84
N ARG A 3 -61.38 -14.28 -79.77
CA ARG A 3 -59.92 -14.11 -79.73
C ARG A 3 -59.42 -14.56 -78.37
N SER A 4 -58.29 -15.29 -78.33
CA SER A 4 -57.71 -15.70 -77.05
C SER A 4 -57.32 -14.45 -76.24
N PRO A 5 -57.50 -14.44 -74.91
CA PRO A 5 -57.12 -13.31 -74.06
C PRO A 5 -55.66 -12.87 -74.22
N SER A 6 -54.79 -13.81 -74.62
CA SER A 6 -53.38 -13.59 -74.92
C SER A 6 -53.11 -12.82 -76.22
N ARG A 7 -54.00 -12.88 -77.24
CA ARG A 7 -53.89 -12.05 -78.45
C ARG A 7 -54.33 -10.60 -78.21
N ASP A 8 -55.38 -10.38 -77.43
CA ASP A 8 -55.83 -9.01 -77.11
C ASP A 8 -54.84 -8.23 -76.21
N LEU A 9 -54.08 -8.94 -75.35
CA LEU A 9 -53.02 -8.31 -74.57
C LEU A 9 -51.79 -7.94 -75.41
N SER A 10 -51.51 -8.67 -76.49
CA SER A 10 -50.37 -8.39 -77.38
C SER A 10 -50.67 -7.33 -78.45
N ASP A 11 -51.94 -7.18 -78.85
CA ASP A 11 -52.39 -6.11 -79.75
C ASP A 11 -52.35 -4.70 -79.11
N ARG A 12 -52.27 -4.58 -77.78
CA ARG A 12 -51.99 -3.29 -77.12
C ARG A 12 -50.57 -2.77 -77.32
N PHE A 13 -49.67 -3.60 -77.86
CA PHE A 13 -48.26 -3.27 -78.09
C PHE A 13 -47.84 -3.34 -79.57
N THR A 14 -48.76 -3.62 -80.50
CA THR A 14 -48.52 -3.49 -81.95
C THR A 14 -48.34 -2.02 -82.30
N GLY A 15 -47.16 -1.67 -82.82
CA GLY A 15 -46.72 -0.28 -83.06
C GLY A 15 -45.70 0.26 -82.03
N LYS A 16 -45.58 -0.36 -80.84
CA LYS A 16 -44.64 0.03 -79.78
C LYS A 16 -43.71 -1.10 -79.31
N ARG A 17 -43.39 -2.05 -80.20
CA ARG A 17 -42.47 -3.18 -79.92
C ARG A 17 -41.02 -2.77 -79.59
N GLY A 18 -40.69 -1.48 -79.58
CA GLY A 18 -39.40 -0.94 -79.11
C GLY A 18 -39.46 -0.29 -77.73
N TYR A 19 -40.55 -0.43 -76.96
CA TYR A 19 -40.72 0.25 -75.67
C TYR A 19 -39.61 -0.07 -74.66
N PHE A 20 -39.05 -1.29 -74.68
CA PHE A 20 -37.91 -1.70 -73.85
C PHE A 20 -36.57 -1.06 -74.28
N ARG A 21 -36.49 -0.44 -75.47
CA ARG A 21 -35.31 0.29 -75.97
C ARG A 21 -35.33 1.77 -75.62
N ARG A 22 -36.45 2.33 -75.13
CA ARG A 22 -36.57 3.73 -74.73
C ARG A 22 -36.77 3.78 -73.21
N PRO A 23 -35.87 4.40 -72.44
CA PRO A 23 -36.02 4.46 -71.00
C PRO A 23 -37.29 5.23 -70.64
N ASP A 24 -38.18 4.60 -69.88
CA ASP A 24 -39.39 5.23 -69.34
C ASP A 24 -39.04 6.32 -68.31
N ALA A 25 -40.05 7.04 -67.82
CA ALA A 25 -39.85 8.12 -66.85
C ALA A 25 -39.15 7.65 -65.57
N LEU A 26 -39.44 6.43 -65.10
CA LEU A 26 -38.84 5.85 -63.91
C LEU A 26 -37.35 5.52 -64.14
N ARG A 27 -37.01 4.92 -65.29
CA ARG A 27 -35.63 4.57 -65.66
C ARG A 27 -34.77 5.82 -65.87
N ARG A 28 -35.32 6.87 -66.49
CA ARG A 28 -34.64 8.18 -66.60
C ARG A 28 -34.47 8.84 -65.23
N GLY A 29 -35.48 8.75 -64.35
CA GLY A 29 -35.38 9.21 -62.97
C GLY A 29 -34.27 8.50 -62.18
N LYS A 30 -34.16 7.17 -62.31
CA LYS A 30 -33.08 6.39 -61.68
C LYS A 30 -31.69 6.79 -62.19
N ILE A 31 -31.54 6.98 -63.50
CA ILE A 31 -30.27 7.43 -64.09
C ILE A 31 -29.92 8.84 -63.61
N ALA A 32 -30.89 9.76 -63.59
CA ALA A 32 -30.68 11.13 -63.09
C ALA A 32 -30.30 11.13 -61.61
N LEU A 33 -30.98 10.34 -60.76
CA LEU A 33 -30.62 10.15 -59.35
C LEU A 33 -29.23 9.55 -59.19
N GLY A 34 -28.86 8.58 -60.03
CA GLY A 34 -27.52 7.99 -60.06
C GLY A 34 -26.43 9.02 -60.37
N TRP A 35 -26.65 9.86 -61.39
CA TRP A 35 -25.73 10.96 -61.71
C TRP A 35 -25.68 12.00 -60.60
N MET A 36 -26.83 12.41 -60.03
CA MET A 36 -26.86 13.33 -58.90
C MET A 36 -26.11 12.78 -57.69
N ALA A 37 -26.26 11.49 -57.37
CA ALA A 37 -25.52 10.84 -56.30
C ALA A 37 -24.01 10.82 -56.59
N LEU A 38 -23.61 10.53 -57.83
CA LEU A 38 -22.21 10.57 -58.24
C LEU A 38 -21.61 11.99 -58.15
N PHE A 39 -22.34 13.00 -58.63
CA PHE A 39 -21.91 14.39 -58.52
C PHE A 39 -21.85 14.86 -57.07
N ALA A 40 -22.81 14.46 -56.23
CA ALA A 40 -22.79 14.77 -54.80
C ALA A 40 -21.59 14.12 -54.10
N ALA A 41 -21.29 12.85 -54.41
CA ALA A 41 -20.12 12.15 -53.88
C ALA A 41 -18.81 12.78 -54.36
N GLY A 42 -18.71 13.13 -55.65
CA GLY A 42 -17.54 13.81 -56.21
C GLY A 42 -17.35 15.21 -55.63
N ALA A 43 -18.43 15.97 -55.43
CA ALA A 43 -18.39 17.27 -54.80
C ALA A 43 -17.95 17.17 -53.33
N TRP A 44 -18.44 16.17 -52.59
CA TRP A 44 -17.99 15.90 -51.22
C TRP A 44 -16.50 15.56 -51.16
N ALA A 45 -16.02 14.65 -52.01
CA ALA A 45 -14.59 14.30 -52.10
C ALA A 45 -13.71 15.50 -52.48
N ALA A 46 -14.17 16.37 -53.38
CA ALA A 46 -13.47 17.59 -53.74
C ALA A 46 -13.41 18.60 -52.58
N VAL A 47 -14.49 18.73 -51.80
CA VAL A 47 -14.52 19.58 -50.59
C VAL A 47 -13.54 19.07 -49.54
N ASP A 48 -13.47 17.75 -49.32
CA ASP A 48 -12.53 17.12 -48.39
C ASP A 48 -11.07 17.33 -48.82
N PHE A 49 -10.79 17.32 -50.11
CA PHE A 49 -9.45 17.53 -50.65
C PHE A 49 -8.96 18.99 -50.57
N VAL A 50 -9.87 19.96 -50.77
CA VAL A 50 -9.50 21.39 -50.94
C VAL A 50 -9.56 22.18 -49.61
N LYS A 51 -10.34 21.76 -48.62
CA LYS A 51 -10.40 22.47 -47.33
C LYS A 51 -9.26 22.05 -46.41
N PRO A 52 -8.63 23.00 -45.67
CA PRO A 52 -7.57 22.69 -44.73
C PRO A 52 -8.07 21.66 -43.70
N ALA A 53 -7.22 20.66 -43.48
CA ALA A 53 -7.56 19.38 -42.85
C ALA A 53 -8.32 19.52 -41.51
N GLN A 54 -8.10 20.58 -40.73
CA GLN A 54 -8.69 20.75 -39.40
C GLN A 54 -10.22 20.67 -39.33
N ARG A 55 -10.99 21.30 -40.25
CA ARG A 55 -12.47 21.28 -40.18
C ARG A 55 -13.10 19.99 -40.71
N VAL A 56 -12.45 19.36 -41.68
CA VAL A 56 -12.91 18.09 -42.28
C VAL A 56 -12.52 16.91 -41.39
N GLN A 57 -11.33 16.94 -40.78
CA GLN A 57 -10.90 15.95 -39.79
C GLN A 57 -11.83 15.91 -38.58
N TYR A 58 -12.37 17.04 -38.13
CA TYR A 58 -13.32 17.07 -37.01
C TYR A 58 -14.64 16.37 -37.34
N ALA A 59 -15.13 16.48 -38.59
CA ALA A 59 -16.33 15.79 -39.06
C ALA A 59 -16.17 14.27 -39.13
N HIS A 60 -14.92 13.78 -39.15
CA HIS A 60 -14.55 12.37 -39.10
C HIS A 60 -13.88 11.95 -37.78
N SER A 61 -13.77 12.87 -36.82
CA SER A 61 -13.19 12.61 -35.50
C SER A 61 -14.22 11.98 -34.58
N HIS A 62 -13.75 11.21 -33.60
CA HIS A 62 -14.60 10.65 -32.54
C HIS A 62 -14.95 11.69 -31.45
N GLY A 63 -14.68 12.99 -31.68
CA GLY A 63 -14.84 14.06 -30.70
C GLY A 63 -13.50 14.47 -30.03
N PRO A 64 -13.55 15.42 -29.09
CA PRO A 64 -12.34 15.95 -28.45
C PRO A 64 -11.66 14.90 -27.55
N LEU A 65 -10.34 15.03 -27.41
CA LEU A 65 -9.53 14.22 -26.52
C LEU A 65 -9.77 14.57 -25.04
N ALA A 66 -9.32 13.69 -24.15
CA ALA A 66 -9.29 13.98 -22.73
C ALA A 66 -8.30 15.11 -22.42
N ASN A 67 -8.55 15.86 -21.36
CA ASN A 67 -7.74 17.00 -20.92
C ASN A 67 -6.20 16.79 -20.99
N PRO A 68 -5.64 15.63 -20.56
CA PRO A 68 -4.19 15.41 -20.62
C PRO A 68 -3.60 15.45 -22.04
N HIS A 69 -4.40 15.17 -23.06
CA HIS A 69 -3.98 15.09 -24.46
C HIS A 69 -4.66 16.15 -25.35
N ALA A 70 -5.36 17.14 -24.76
CA ALA A 70 -6.11 18.15 -25.51
C ALA A 70 -5.25 18.98 -26.48
N SER A 71 -3.94 19.08 -26.24
CA SER A 71 -3.00 19.73 -27.18
C SER A 71 -2.86 19.01 -28.52
N PHE A 72 -3.42 17.80 -28.67
CA PHE A 72 -3.38 17.01 -29.89
C PHE A 72 -4.73 16.91 -30.60
N ASP A 73 -5.75 17.68 -30.18
CA ASP A 73 -7.10 17.65 -30.76
C ASP A 73 -7.10 17.86 -32.29
N ASP A 74 -6.15 18.64 -32.81
CA ASP A 74 -5.98 18.93 -34.23
C ASP A 74 -4.79 18.20 -34.89
N ASN A 75 -4.16 17.26 -34.17
CA ASN A 75 -3.01 16.51 -34.65
C ASN A 75 -3.20 15.00 -34.48
N CYS A 76 -4.07 14.42 -35.31
CA CYS A 76 -4.41 12.99 -35.24
C CYS A 76 -3.19 12.06 -35.39
N ALA A 77 -2.17 12.51 -36.15
CA ALA A 77 -0.94 11.75 -36.41
C ALA A 77 -0.03 11.60 -35.18
N ALA A 78 -0.27 12.39 -34.12
CA ALA A 78 0.43 12.23 -32.84
C ALA A 78 0.19 10.83 -32.25
N CYS A 79 -1.02 10.30 -32.39
CA CYS A 79 -1.42 9.02 -31.80
C CYS A 79 -1.67 7.93 -32.85
N HIS A 80 -2.29 8.25 -33.99
CA HIS A 80 -2.67 7.26 -35.00
C HIS A 80 -1.55 6.98 -36.00
N VAL A 81 -1.36 5.70 -36.34
CA VAL A 81 -0.49 5.31 -37.45
C VAL A 81 -1.13 5.77 -38.76
N ALA A 82 -0.35 6.48 -39.60
CA ALA A 82 -0.82 6.89 -40.92
C ALA A 82 -0.93 5.68 -41.85
N HIS A 83 -2.09 5.54 -42.51
CA HIS A 83 -2.35 4.49 -43.51
C HIS A 83 -2.39 5.10 -44.91
N GLY A 84 -1.62 4.56 -45.85
CA GLY A 84 -1.57 5.02 -47.24
C GLY A 84 -2.44 4.19 -48.19
N LEU A 85 -2.54 4.62 -49.45
CA LEU A 85 -3.25 3.90 -50.52
C LEU A 85 -2.74 2.47 -50.73
N LYS A 86 -1.44 2.24 -50.47
CA LYS A 86 -0.80 0.91 -50.53
C LYS A 86 -1.31 -0.07 -49.47
N ASP A 87 -1.90 0.44 -48.38
CA ASP A 87 -2.45 -0.35 -47.29
C ASP A 87 -3.94 -0.69 -47.51
N LEU A 88 -4.53 -0.17 -48.60
CA LEU A 88 -5.91 -0.40 -49.03
C LEU A 88 -6.02 -1.64 -49.95
N GLY A 89 -5.79 -2.83 -49.42
CA GLY A 89 -6.17 -4.08 -50.08
C GLY A 89 -7.70 -4.32 -50.13
N PRO A 90 -8.20 -5.24 -50.96
CA PRO A 90 -9.64 -5.47 -51.20
C PRO A 90 -10.48 -5.70 -49.94
N VAL A 91 -9.87 -6.34 -48.91
CA VAL A 91 -10.53 -6.64 -47.62
C VAL A 91 -10.34 -5.52 -46.60
N SER A 92 -9.24 -4.76 -46.70
CA SER A 92 -8.88 -3.71 -45.73
C SER A 92 -9.81 -2.48 -45.76
N VAL A 93 -10.46 -2.24 -46.91
CA VAL A 93 -11.49 -1.20 -47.08
C VAL A 93 -12.67 -1.45 -46.14
N PHE A 94 -12.99 -2.72 -45.87
CA PHE A 94 -14.06 -3.13 -44.97
C PHE A 94 -13.62 -3.21 -43.49
N ASN A 95 -12.31 -3.23 -43.22
CA ASN A 95 -11.73 -3.30 -41.87
C ASN A 95 -11.25 -1.93 -41.37
N ALA A 96 -11.92 -0.84 -41.74
CA ALA A 96 -11.56 0.51 -41.32
C ALA A 96 -11.38 0.61 -39.79
N ARG A 97 -12.30 0.04 -39.00
CA ARG A 97 -12.25 0.10 -37.53
C ARG A 97 -10.95 -0.46 -36.93
N ALA A 98 -10.44 -1.57 -37.46
CA ALA A 98 -9.22 -2.19 -36.94
C ALA A 98 -7.99 -1.31 -37.20
N ARG A 99 -7.92 -0.63 -38.36
CA ARG A 99 -6.81 0.27 -38.73
C ARG A 99 -6.72 1.50 -37.82
N TRP A 100 -7.87 2.00 -37.35
CA TRP A 100 -7.93 3.14 -36.42
C TRP A 100 -7.56 2.77 -34.97
N HIS A 101 -7.38 1.48 -34.66
CA HIS A 101 -6.87 1.00 -33.37
C HIS A 101 -5.34 0.78 -33.32
N ASP A 102 -4.64 1.00 -34.44
CA ASP A 102 -3.18 1.02 -34.45
C ASP A 102 -2.69 2.39 -33.95
N LEU A 103 -2.29 2.42 -32.69
CA LEU A 103 -1.88 3.63 -31.98
C LEU A 103 -0.39 3.58 -31.61
N THR A 104 0.18 4.76 -31.36
CA THR A 104 1.60 4.94 -31.05
C THR A 104 1.82 5.58 -29.68
N CYS A 105 0.99 5.19 -28.69
CA CYS A 105 1.03 5.69 -27.31
C CYS A 105 2.44 5.58 -26.69
N GLU A 106 3.17 4.52 -27.06
CA GLU A 106 4.50 4.20 -26.54
C GLU A 106 5.62 5.18 -26.95
N LYS A 107 5.35 6.05 -27.94
CA LYS A 107 6.27 7.16 -28.27
C LYS A 107 6.49 8.07 -27.07
N CYS A 108 5.45 8.28 -26.26
CA CYS A 108 5.45 9.19 -25.12
C CYS A 108 5.29 8.47 -23.78
N HIS A 109 4.60 7.33 -23.75
CA HIS A 109 4.30 6.59 -22.52
C HIS A 109 4.85 5.17 -22.57
N SER A 110 5.84 4.85 -21.76
CA SER A 110 6.19 3.46 -21.53
C SER A 110 5.18 2.83 -20.54
N GLY A 111 4.85 1.56 -20.73
CA GLY A 111 3.95 0.80 -19.86
C GLY A 111 4.57 -0.53 -19.45
N PRO A 112 4.48 -0.94 -18.16
CA PRO A 112 4.88 -2.28 -17.77
C PRO A 112 3.87 -3.30 -18.29
N GLY A 113 4.34 -4.52 -18.58
CA GLY A 113 3.45 -5.66 -18.82
C GLY A 113 2.52 -5.91 -17.62
N HIS A 114 1.30 -6.37 -17.88
CA HIS A 114 0.25 -6.50 -16.85
C HIS A 114 0.55 -7.60 -15.81
N HIS A 115 0.80 -8.85 -16.23
CA HIS A 115 1.20 -9.94 -15.34
C HIS A 115 1.99 -11.04 -16.08
N ASP A 116 3.04 -11.58 -15.46
CA ASP A 116 3.96 -12.56 -16.09
C ASP A 116 3.28 -13.88 -16.51
N SER A 117 2.17 -14.23 -15.86
CA SER A 117 1.40 -15.44 -16.19
C SER A 117 0.34 -15.23 -17.27
N ALA A 118 0.20 -14.03 -17.84
CA ALA A 118 -0.72 -13.80 -18.94
C ALA A 118 -0.29 -14.62 -20.18
N ASN A 119 -1.25 -15.27 -20.84
CA ASN A 119 -1.00 -16.03 -22.06
C ASN A 119 -0.73 -15.09 -23.26
N ALA A 120 -0.50 -15.65 -24.45
CA ALA A 120 -0.20 -14.87 -25.65
C ALA A 120 -1.34 -13.90 -26.04
N ASP A 121 -2.58 -14.37 -26.01
CA ASP A 121 -3.76 -13.56 -26.38
C ASP A 121 -3.99 -12.40 -25.41
N ALA A 122 -3.85 -12.65 -24.11
CA ALA A 122 -3.95 -11.61 -23.08
C ALA A 122 -2.84 -10.57 -23.24
N ARG A 123 -1.61 -10.97 -23.61
CA ARG A 123 -0.52 -10.03 -23.88
C ARG A 123 -0.80 -9.17 -25.12
N ALA A 124 -1.20 -9.80 -26.23
CA ALA A 124 -1.58 -9.08 -27.45
C ALA A 124 -2.74 -8.08 -27.23
N PHE A 125 -3.66 -8.40 -26.31
CA PHE A 125 -4.71 -7.48 -25.90
C PHE A 125 -4.17 -6.29 -25.10
N HIS A 126 -3.22 -6.51 -24.17
CA HIS A 126 -2.62 -5.44 -23.35
C HIS A 126 -1.69 -4.51 -24.12
N ASP A 127 -1.05 -5.00 -25.19
CA ASP A 127 -0.19 -4.18 -26.07
C ASP A 127 -0.97 -3.03 -26.75
N ARG A 128 -2.30 -3.09 -26.72
CA ARG A 128 -3.19 -2.04 -27.25
C ARG A 128 -3.80 -1.26 -26.09
N CYS A 129 -3.14 -0.18 -25.67
CA CYS A 129 -3.58 0.65 -24.53
C CYS A 129 -5.05 1.11 -24.66
N SER A 130 -5.52 1.37 -25.89
CA SER A 130 -6.90 1.81 -26.15
C SER A 130 -7.99 0.78 -25.89
N ASN A 131 -7.63 -0.48 -25.64
CA ASN A 131 -8.59 -1.49 -25.21
C ASN A 131 -9.14 -1.21 -23.81
N CYS A 132 -8.43 -0.38 -23.04
CA CYS A 132 -8.80 0.05 -21.69
C CYS A 132 -8.89 1.58 -21.61
N HIS A 133 -7.94 2.30 -22.21
CA HIS A 133 -7.83 3.76 -22.15
C HIS A 133 -8.50 4.44 -23.35
N HIS A 134 -9.69 5.01 -23.16
CA HIS A 134 -10.46 5.64 -24.23
C HIS A 134 -10.40 7.18 -24.15
N ASP A 135 -9.66 7.79 -25.09
CA ASP A 135 -9.37 9.23 -25.09
C ASP A 135 -10.49 10.12 -25.63
N HIS A 136 -11.13 9.68 -26.71
CA HIS A 136 -12.21 10.43 -27.39
C HIS A 136 -13.56 10.39 -26.65
N ASN A 137 -13.57 10.12 -25.35
CA ASN A 137 -14.78 10.20 -24.52
C ASN A 137 -15.02 11.63 -23.99
N GLY A 138 -14.26 12.61 -24.50
CA GLY A 138 -14.42 14.03 -24.22
C GLY A 138 -13.46 14.55 -23.15
N ARG A 139 -13.36 15.89 -23.09
CA ARG A 139 -12.40 16.64 -22.27
C ARG A 139 -12.31 16.21 -20.81
N LEU A 140 -13.45 15.90 -20.20
CA LEU A 140 -13.53 15.55 -18.77
C LEU A 140 -13.45 14.04 -18.51
N SER A 141 -13.30 13.23 -19.55
CA SER A 141 -13.07 11.79 -19.41
C SER A 141 -11.74 11.54 -18.70
N SER A 142 -11.73 10.57 -17.79
CA SER A 142 -10.51 10.16 -17.11
C SER A 142 -9.90 8.96 -17.81
N LEU A 143 -8.66 9.13 -18.28
CA LEU A 143 -7.88 8.01 -18.82
C LEU A 143 -7.43 7.03 -17.74
N VAL A 144 -7.46 7.39 -16.45
CA VAL A 144 -6.92 6.56 -15.36
C VAL A 144 -7.98 6.04 -14.40
N ARG A 145 -9.25 6.40 -14.60
CA ARG A 145 -10.40 5.88 -13.84
C ARG A 145 -11.29 5.09 -14.78
N LEU A 146 -10.92 3.83 -14.96
CA LEU A 146 -11.57 2.91 -15.89
C LEU A 146 -12.82 2.29 -15.25
N ALA A 147 -13.70 1.77 -16.10
CA ALA A 147 -14.86 1.01 -15.64
C ALA A 147 -14.47 -0.46 -15.45
N ASP A 148 -15.09 -1.16 -14.50
CA ASP A 148 -14.80 -2.58 -14.23
C ASP A 148 -14.93 -3.46 -15.47
N LYS A 149 -15.84 -3.10 -16.39
CA LYS A 149 -16.01 -3.81 -17.68
C LYS A 149 -14.70 -3.92 -18.46
N ASP A 150 -13.79 -2.95 -18.34
CA ASP A 150 -12.55 -2.91 -19.08
C ASP A 150 -11.58 -3.97 -18.52
N CYS A 151 -11.59 -4.19 -17.20
CA CYS A 151 -10.83 -5.24 -16.51
C CYS A 151 -11.47 -6.63 -16.67
N ASN A 152 -12.80 -6.68 -16.65
CA ASN A 152 -13.58 -7.93 -16.64
C ASN A 152 -13.49 -8.72 -17.95
N GLN A 153 -13.02 -8.11 -19.04
CA GLN A 153 -12.71 -8.79 -20.30
C GLN A 153 -11.81 -10.02 -20.07
N CYS A 154 -10.91 -9.91 -19.09
CA CYS A 154 -10.06 -11.00 -18.65
C CYS A 154 -10.40 -11.50 -17.24
N HIS A 155 -10.71 -10.61 -16.30
CA HIS A 155 -10.86 -10.97 -14.88
C HIS A 155 -12.14 -11.75 -14.55
N ALA A 156 -13.15 -11.75 -15.42
CA ALA A 156 -14.32 -12.60 -15.25
C ALA A 156 -14.02 -14.09 -15.44
N ASN A 157 -12.88 -14.44 -16.06
CA ASN A 157 -12.43 -15.83 -16.20
C ASN A 157 -10.91 -15.90 -16.35
N LEU A 158 -10.18 -15.76 -15.25
CA LEU A 158 -8.72 -15.70 -15.27
C LEU A 158 -8.08 -16.98 -15.83
N GLY A 159 -8.69 -18.15 -15.62
CA GLY A 159 -8.21 -19.43 -16.13
C GLY A 159 -8.14 -19.52 -17.66
N LYS A 160 -8.92 -18.71 -18.38
CA LYS A 160 -8.82 -18.59 -19.85
C LYS A 160 -7.60 -17.78 -20.29
N TRP A 161 -7.22 -16.78 -19.49
CA TRP A 161 -6.24 -15.74 -19.87
C TRP A 161 -4.88 -15.91 -19.21
N HIS A 162 -4.78 -16.79 -18.22
CA HIS A 162 -3.55 -17.06 -17.48
C HIS A 162 -3.05 -18.50 -17.65
N GLU A 163 -1.74 -18.62 -17.79
CA GLU A 163 -1.02 -19.88 -17.77
C GLU A 163 -0.83 -20.33 -16.31
N ALA A 164 -1.60 -21.34 -15.88
CA ALA A 164 -1.61 -21.80 -14.49
C ALA A 164 -0.24 -22.24 -13.96
N ASN A 165 0.61 -22.82 -14.83
CA ASN A 165 1.99 -23.23 -14.52
C ASN A 165 2.95 -22.06 -14.27
N LYS A 166 2.63 -20.85 -14.75
CA LYS A 166 3.40 -19.62 -14.49
C LYS A 166 2.88 -18.83 -13.28
N SER A 167 1.75 -19.23 -12.71
CA SER A 167 1.18 -18.54 -11.56
C SER A 167 2.03 -18.78 -10.31
N LYS A 168 2.57 -17.68 -9.74
CA LYS A 168 3.23 -17.70 -8.42
C LYS A 168 2.22 -17.61 -7.27
N ALA A 169 0.93 -17.41 -7.57
CA ALA A 169 -0.13 -17.46 -6.58
C ALA A 169 -0.42 -18.93 -6.28
N GLY A 170 0.06 -19.43 -5.14
CA GLY A 170 -0.37 -20.74 -4.62
C GLY A 170 -1.89 -20.83 -4.60
N LYS A 171 -2.44 -21.99 -4.99
CA LYS A 171 -3.90 -22.21 -4.98
C LYS A 171 -4.47 -22.10 -3.56
N PRO A 172 -5.73 -21.65 -3.40
CA PRO A 172 -6.64 -21.20 -4.47
C PRO A 172 -6.48 -19.69 -4.77
N TYR A 173 -6.33 -19.34 -6.04
CA TYR A 173 -6.62 -17.98 -6.51
C TYR A 173 -8.07 -17.93 -6.99
N GLN A 174 -8.77 -16.84 -6.72
CA GLN A 174 -10.15 -16.63 -7.19
C GLN A 174 -10.13 -16.55 -8.72
N ASN A 175 -10.88 -17.42 -9.41
CA ASN A 175 -10.86 -17.48 -10.88
C ASN A 175 -11.78 -16.44 -11.54
N GLU A 176 -12.89 -16.11 -10.89
CA GLU A 176 -13.88 -15.15 -11.34
C GLU A 176 -13.88 -13.94 -10.39
N ILE A 177 -13.48 -12.78 -10.93
CA ILE A 177 -13.45 -11.50 -10.22
C ILE A 177 -14.06 -10.47 -11.17
N THR A 178 -15.35 -10.18 -10.98
CA THR A 178 -16.10 -9.24 -11.83
C THR A 178 -16.37 -7.91 -11.12
N ASN A 179 -16.47 -7.88 -9.79
CA ASN A 179 -16.66 -6.64 -9.05
C ASN A 179 -16.37 -6.81 -7.55
N PHE A 180 -16.18 -5.68 -6.87
CA PHE A 180 -15.84 -5.65 -5.45
C PHE A 180 -16.90 -6.30 -4.53
N VAL A 181 -18.18 -6.19 -4.87
CA VAL A 181 -19.29 -6.56 -4.00
C VAL A 181 -19.59 -8.07 -4.07
N LYS A 182 -19.52 -8.66 -5.27
CA LYS A 182 -20.00 -10.03 -5.52
C LYS A 182 -18.91 -11.09 -5.29
N ASP A 183 -17.77 -10.94 -5.93
CA ASP A 183 -16.81 -12.04 -6.14
C ASP A 183 -15.34 -11.64 -5.93
N HIS A 184 -15.08 -10.41 -5.47
CA HIS A 184 -13.75 -10.04 -5.01
C HIS A 184 -13.33 -10.89 -3.80
N PRO A 185 -12.13 -11.49 -3.82
CA PRO A 185 -11.64 -12.33 -2.73
C PRO A 185 -11.32 -11.53 -1.47
N GLU A 186 -11.17 -12.21 -0.35
CA GLU A 186 -10.66 -11.58 0.87
C GLU A 186 -9.23 -11.07 0.71
N PHE A 187 -8.87 -10.10 1.55
CA PHE A 187 -7.54 -9.50 1.52
C PHE A 187 -6.50 -10.49 2.08
N ARG A 188 -5.68 -11.08 1.20
CA ARG A 188 -4.63 -12.04 1.57
C ARG A 188 -3.69 -11.56 2.69
N SER A 189 -3.45 -10.25 2.80
CA SER A 189 -2.62 -9.66 3.86
C SER A 189 -3.19 -9.81 5.26
N LEU A 190 -4.48 -10.11 5.37
CA LEU A 190 -5.19 -10.34 6.63
C LEU A 190 -5.11 -11.80 7.08
N ASP A 191 -4.50 -12.70 6.30
CA ASP A 191 -4.15 -14.03 6.79
C ASP A 191 -3.03 -13.91 7.82
N THR A 192 -3.43 -13.82 9.09
CA THR A 192 -2.52 -13.75 10.24
C THR A 192 -1.98 -15.11 10.64
N SER A 193 -2.52 -16.21 10.11
CA SER A 193 -2.01 -17.55 10.40
C SER A 193 -0.65 -17.77 9.74
N ALA A 194 -0.50 -17.27 8.50
CA ALA A 194 0.75 -17.33 7.76
C ALA A 194 1.87 -16.47 8.39
N ASN A 195 1.49 -15.42 9.13
CA ASN A 195 2.43 -14.52 9.80
C ASN A 195 1.74 -13.93 11.05
N PRO A 196 1.92 -14.50 12.25
CA PRO A 196 1.31 -13.96 13.47
C PRO A 196 2.04 -12.71 13.97
N ARG A 197 1.41 -11.97 14.90
CA ARG A 197 2.12 -10.97 15.71
C ARG A 197 3.02 -11.67 16.71
N THR A 198 4.16 -11.06 17.01
CA THR A 198 5.14 -11.59 17.98
C THR A 198 5.33 -10.68 19.20
N LEU A 199 4.74 -9.49 19.18
CA LEU A 199 4.71 -8.56 20.31
C LEU A 199 3.45 -8.83 21.14
N LYS A 200 3.64 -9.04 22.44
CA LYS A 200 2.60 -9.11 23.47
C LYS A 200 2.23 -7.69 23.87
N PHE A 201 1.02 -7.29 23.50
CA PHE A 201 0.51 -5.95 23.76
C PHE A 201 -1.00 -5.99 23.73
N SER A 202 -1.65 -5.49 24.79
CA SER A 202 -3.10 -5.37 24.84
C SER A 202 -3.54 -3.93 24.61
N HIS A 203 -4.31 -3.66 23.55
CA HIS A 203 -4.89 -2.32 23.37
C HIS A 203 -5.90 -2.02 24.48
N ALA A 204 -6.76 -2.97 24.83
CA ALA A 204 -7.80 -2.78 25.84
C ALA A 204 -7.26 -2.24 27.18
N ILE A 205 -6.20 -2.86 27.70
CA ILE A 205 -5.58 -2.43 28.97
C ILE A 205 -4.88 -1.08 28.83
N HIS A 206 -4.10 -0.87 27.75
CA HIS A 206 -3.37 0.39 27.56
C HIS A 206 -4.31 1.57 27.26
N MET A 207 -5.54 1.29 26.85
CA MET A 207 -6.59 2.28 26.64
C MET A 207 -7.46 2.51 27.87
N ASN A 208 -7.20 1.87 29.02
CA ASN A 208 -7.91 2.20 30.25
C ASN A 208 -7.28 3.43 30.94
N PRO A 209 -8.07 4.17 31.76
CA PRO A 209 -7.54 5.24 32.58
C PRO A 209 -6.46 4.70 33.52
N GLY A 210 -5.25 5.25 33.39
CA GLY A 210 -4.09 4.82 34.16
C GLY A 210 -3.56 3.45 33.73
N GLN A 211 -3.98 2.94 32.58
CA GLN A 211 -3.57 1.63 32.04
C GLN A 211 -3.81 0.48 33.03
N ALA A 212 -4.86 0.61 33.83
CA ALA A 212 -5.18 -0.31 34.92
C ALA A 212 -6.07 -1.45 34.44
N TYR A 213 -5.93 -2.61 35.09
CA TYR A 213 -6.81 -3.76 34.89
C TYR A 213 -8.20 -3.58 35.53
N THR A 214 -8.32 -2.66 36.49
CA THR A 214 -9.60 -2.34 37.15
C THR A 214 -9.74 -0.83 37.31
N ALA A 215 -10.98 -0.35 37.39
CA ALA A 215 -11.27 1.06 37.58
C ALA A 215 -10.62 1.63 38.85
N ASP A 216 -10.61 0.85 39.94
CA ASP A 216 -10.03 1.24 41.23
C ASP A 216 -8.60 0.73 41.45
N GLY A 217 -7.91 0.33 40.37
CA GLY A 217 -6.57 -0.23 40.44
C GLY A 217 -5.58 0.71 41.14
N LYS A 218 -5.06 0.30 42.29
CA LYS A 218 -4.07 1.06 43.09
C LYS A 218 -2.73 1.23 42.38
N GLU A 219 -2.46 0.43 41.35
CA GLU A 219 -1.24 0.52 40.54
C GLU A 219 -1.40 1.37 39.27
N ALA A 220 -2.46 2.17 39.16
CA ALA A 220 -2.69 3.03 38.01
C ALA A 220 -1.48 3.95 37.71
N MET A 221 -1.21 4.15 36.43
CA MET A 221 -0.26 5.15 35.96
C MET A 221 -0.86 6.54 36.13
N THR A 222 -0.50 7.23 37.21
CA THR A 222 -0.86 8.63 37.44
C THR A 222 0.19 9.59 36.86
N VAL A 223 -0.16 10.87 36.73
CA VAL A 223 0.78 11.92 36.32
C VAL A 223 1.99 12.00 37.26
N LYS A 224 1.76 11.89 38.57
CA LYS A 224 2.84 11.81 39.57
C LYS A 224 3.79 10.65 39.29
N ARG A 225 3.24 9.45 39.10
CA ARG A 225 4.04 8.25 38.82
C ARG A 225 4.83 8.38 37.52
N LEU A 226 4.22 8.93 36.47
CA LEU A 226 4.89 9.17 35.18
C LEU A 226 6.08 10.14 35.33
N ARG A 227 5.93 11.18 36.16
CA ARG A 227 6.98 12.14 36.47
C ARG A 227 8.14 11.50 37.22
N GLU A 228 7.84 10.63 38.18
CA GLU A 228 8.82 9.95 39.03
C GLU A 228 9.62 8.85 38.28
N LEU A 229 9.00 8.15 37.31
CA LEU A 229 9.62 7.00 36.64
C LEU A 229 10.85 7.34 35.78
N ASN A 230 10.97 8.58 35.27
CA ASN A 230 11.94 8.93 34.24
C ASN A 230 12.61 10.31 34.42
N GLY A 231 12.52 10.92 35.62
CA GLY A 231 13.13 12.23 35.88
C GLY A 231 12.71 13.30 34.86
N GLU A 232 13.67 13.97 34.21
CA GLU A 232 13.40 14.95 33.14
C GLU A 232 12.65 14.36 31.94
N ALA A 233 12.93 13.12 31.56
CA ALA A 233 12.17 12.43 30.51
C ALA A 233 10.72 12.11 30.96
N GLY A 234 10.50 11.95 32.26
CA GLY A 234 9.16 11.85 32.85
C GLY A 234 8.37 13.16 32.73
N LYS A 235 9.02 14.31 32.93
CA LYS A 235 8.39 15.64 32.73
C LYS A 235 7.98 15.85 31.27
N ALA A 236 8.84 15.49 30.31
CA ALA A 236 8.51 15.57 28.89
C ALA A 236 7.33 14.65 28.52
N ALA A 237 7.25 13.46 29.12
CA ALA A 237 6.13 12.54 28.93
C ALA A 237 4.80 13.10 29.48
N VAL A 238 4.82 13.79 30.63
CA VAL A 238 3.62 14.46 31.16
C VAL A 238 3.11 15.52 30.19
N ALA A 239 4.00 16.34 29.61
CA ALA A 239 3.61 17.34 28.62
C ALA A 239 2.96 16.70 27.37
N ARG A 240 3.36 15.49 27.00
CA ARG A 240 2.79 14.76 25.86
C ARG A 240 1.44 14.11 26.16
N TYR A 241 1.31 13.44 27.31
CA TYR A 241 0.17 12.54 27.57
C TYR A 241 -0.88 13.13 28.52
N ALA A 242 -0.52 14.14 29.31
CA ALA A 242 -1.37 14.68 30.37
C ALA A 242 -1.04 16.17 30.64
N SER A 243 -0.86 16.95 29.57
CA SER A 243 -0.52 18.37 29.68
C SER A 243 -1.55 19.13 30.51
N GLY A 244 -1.09 19.86 31.53
CA GLY A 244 -1.97 20.63 32.43
C GLY A 244 -2.79 19.79 33.43
N ALA A 245 -2.60 18.48 33.49
CA ALA A 245 -3.30 17.62 34.45
C ALA A 245 -2.64 17.63 35.84
N GLY A 246 -3.45 17.45 36.89
CA GLY A 246 -2.98 17.33 38.28
C GLY A 246 -2.33 15.96 38.56
N ASP A 247 -1.53 15.89 39.62
CA ASP A 247 -0.67 14.75 39.95
C ASP A 247 -1.40 13.40 40.13
N ASP A 248 -2.60 13.41 40.70
CA ASP A 248 -3.42 12.21 40.92
C ASP A 248 -4.24 11.80 39.69
N THR A 249 -4.17 12.56 38.60
CA THR A 249 -4.89 12.25 37.37
C THR A 249 -4.33 10.98 36.75
N LYS A 250 -5.23 10.04 36.42
CA LYS A 250 -4.88 8.82 35.69
C LYS A 250 -4.52 9.16 34.24
N VAL A 251 -3.36 8.71 33.78
CA VAL A 251 -2.92 8.90 32.40
C VAL A 251 -3.78 8.04 31.48
N GLN A 252 -4.53 8.68 30.59
CA GLN A 252 -5.40 8.02 29.62
C GLN A 252 -4.81 8.20 28.23
N LEU A 253 -4.40 7.09 27.61
CA LEU A 253 -3.90 7.13 26.24
C LEU A 253 -5.06 7.25 25.24
N GLN A 254 -4.74 7.70 24.04
CA GLN A 254 -5.63 7.70 22.87
C GLN A 254 -4.94 6.94 21.73
N CYS A 255 -5.66 6.55 20.68
CA CYS A 255 -5.05 5.90 19.52
C CYS A 255 -3.87 6.72 18.97
N ALA A 256 -4.03 8.05 18.89
CA ALA A 256 -3.00 8.99 18.43
C ALA A 256 -1.78 9.12 19.37
N SER A 257 -1.85 8.61 20.60
CA SER A 257 -0.71 8.59 21.51
C SER A 257 0.42 7.68 20.99
N CYS A 258 0.06 6.65 20.21
CA CYS A 258 0.99 5.70 19.59
C CYS A 258 0.93 5.75 18.05
N HIS A 259 -0.23 6.01 17.47
CA HIS A 259 -0.44 6.01 16.02
C HIS A 259 -0.42 7.43 15.46
N ALA A 260 0.75 7.88 15.03
CA ALA A 260 0.92 9.13 14.29
C ALA A 260 0.88 8.86 12.79
N LEU A 261 0.03 9.59 12.06
CA LEU A 261 0.03 9.50 10.60
C LEU A 261 1.33 10.08 10.06
N ASP A 262 1.83 9.47 8.99
CA ASP A 262 2.95 10.00 8.26
C ASP A 262 2.55 11.37 7.69
N SER A 263 3.21 12.42 8.17
CA SER A 263 2.94 13.79 7.76
C SER A 263 3.67 14.16 6.46
N GLY A 264 4.35 13.20 5.82
CA GLY A 264 5.19 13.44 4.65
C GLY A 264 6.51 14.13 5.03
N VAL A 265 7.58 13.84 4.28
CA VAL A 265 8.90 14.43 4.47
C VAL A 265 8.81 15.97 4.36
N GLY A 266 9.34 16.69 5.36
CA GLY A 266 9.41 18.16 5.36
C GLY A 266 8.25 18.90 6.03
N SER A 267 7.25 18.19 6.54
CA SER A 267 6.17 18.79 7.34
C SER A 267 6.59 19.14 8.78
N PRO A 268 5.89 20.04 9.49
CA PRO A 268 6.18 20.37 10.89
C PRO A 268 6.17 19.15 11.82
N GLY A 269 5.25 18.21 11.61
CA GLY A 269 5.18 16.96 12.37
C GLY A 269 6.36 16.02 12.11
N PHE A 270 6.84 15.95 10.87
CA PHE A 270 8.02 15.18 10.49
C PHE A 270 9.28 15.76 11.13
N ASN A 271 9.43 17.08 11.10
CA ASN A 271 10.57 17.76 11.71
C ASN A 271 10.54 17.61 13.24
N SER A 272 9.38 17.82 13.87
CA SER A 272 9.23 17.62 15.32
C SER A 272 9.61 16.21 15.76
N LEU A 273 9.14 15.17 15.06
CA LEU A 273 9.54 13.80 15.38
C LEU A 273 11.03 13.57 15.15
N LYS A 274 11.58 14.04 14.02
CA LYS A 274 13.01 13.95 13.71
C LYS A 274 13.87 14.58 14.80
N ASP A 275 13.44 15.72 15.35
CA ASP A 275 14.17 16.47 16.38
C ASP A 275 14.16 15.77 17.74
N THR A 276 13.20 14.87 17.99
CA THR A 276 13.17 14.03 19.21
C THR A 276 14.07 12.79 19.13
N LEU A 277 14.60 12.45 17.96
CA LEU A 277 15.45 11.28 17.76
C LEU A 277 16.90 11.58 18.14
N ALA A 278 17.52 10.67 18.87
CA ALA A 278 18.94 10.70 19.15
C ALA A 278 19.75 10.40 17.88
N LYS A 279 21.03 10.80 17.88
CA LYS A 279 21.94 10.65 16.73
C LYS A 279 22.04 9.20 16.21
N ASP A 280 21.91 8.22 17.09
CA ASP A 280 22.06 6.80 16.78
C ASP A 280 20.71 6.07 16.57
N ASP A 281 19.59 6.79 16.60
CA ASP A 281 18.28 6.19 16.36
C ASP A 281 18.13 5.79 14.88
N PRO A 282 17.42 4.68 14.57
CA PRO A 282 17.30 4.16 13.21
C PRO A 282 16.31 4.99 12.39
N THR A 283 16.72 6.20 11.99
CA THR A 283 15.89 7.20 11.31
C THR A 283 15.21 6.66 10.06
N ARG A 284 15.87 5.74 9.33
CA ARG A 284 15.32 5.13 8.11
C ARG A 284 14.11 4.22 8.36
N ALA A 285 14.06 3.60 9.54
CA ALA A 285 12.91 2.80 9.98
C ALA A 285 11.82 3.68 10.59
N LEU A 286 12.19 4.79 11.23
CA LEU A 286 11.27 5.68 11.94
C LEU A 286 10.60 6.71 11.02
N LEU A 287 11.27 7.10 9.92
CA LEU A 287 10.85 8.11 8.96
C LEU A 287 11.05 7.65 7.49
N PRO A 288 10.43 6.55 7.04
CA PRO A 288 10.56 6.10 5.65
C PRO A 288 9.80 7.01 4.68
N PRO A 289 10.27 7.21 3.44
CA PRO A 289 9.59 8.04 2.45
C PRO A 289 8.27 7.38 1.99
N ARG A 290 7.13 8.03 2.23
CA ARG A 290 5.79 7.56 1.81
C ARG A 290 4.86 8.72 1.44
N ALA A 291 3.77 8.39 0.76
CA ALA A 291 2.69 9.32 0.46
C ALA A 291 1.99 9.79 1.75
N GLU A 292 1.75 11.09 1.85
CA GLU A 292 1.16 11.78 3.00
C GLU A 292 -0.18 11.16 3.47
N GLY A 293 -0.35 11.00 4.78
CA GLY A 293 -1.62 10.72 5.44
C GLY A 293 -2.25 9.33 5.24
N ALA A 294 -1.70 8.50 4.34
CA ALA A 294 -2.26 7.17 4.05
C ALA A 294 -1.85 6.12 5.08
N TYR A 295 -0.61 6.18 5.57
CA TYR A 295 -0.02 5.19 6.46
C TYR A 295 0.35 5.81 7.81
N PHE A 296 0.33 4.98 8.86
CA PHE A 296 0.90 5.36 10.15
C PHE A 296 2.41 5.12 10.18
N LEU A 297 3.10 5.96 10.94
CA LEU A 297 4.49 5.74 11.30
C LEU A 297 4.61 4.49 12.19
N PRO A 298 5.72 3.75 12.12
CA PRO A 298 5.91 2.59 12.99
C PRO A 298 5.87 2.98 14.47
N VAL A 299 5.16 2.19 15.27
CA VAL A 299 5.26 2.28 16.72
C VAL A 299 6.65 1.81 17.15
N ASN A 300 7.23 2.55 18.06
CA ASN A 300 8.63 2.43 18.46
C ASN A 300 8.78 2.57 19.98
N PHE A 301 9.67 1.78 20.59
CA PHE A 301 9.84 1.72 22.05
C PHE A 301 10.29 3.05 22.65
N GLU A 302 11.33 3.67 22.11
CA GLU A 302 11.96 4.88 22.64
C GLU A 302 10.97 6.05 22.66
N ALA A 303 10.16 6.15 21.61
CA ALA A 303 9.16 7.20 21.46
C ALA A 303 7.81 6.90 22.14
N HIS A 304 7.37 5.65 22.26
CA HIS A 304 5.99 5.33 22.65
C HIS A 304 5.86 4.51 23.93
N CYS A 305 6.92 3.84 24.39
CA CYS A 305 6.85 2.90 25.51
C CYS A 305 7.74 3.31 26.69
N ARG A 306 8.97 3.80 26.41
CA ARG A 306 10.01 4.07 27.43
C ARG A 306 9.54 4.97 28.58
N SER A 307 8.65 5.92 28.31
CA SER A 307 8.14 6.85 29.31
C SER A 307 7.35 6.17 30.45
N CYS A 308 6.65 5.08 30.13
CA CYS A 308 5.89 4.28 31.10
C CYS A 308 6.64 3.00 31.49
N HIS A 309 7.45 2.47 30.57
CA HIS A 309 8.20 1.22 30.69
C HIS A 309 9.71 1.46 30.50
N PRO A 310 10.41 2.08 31.47
CA PRO A 310 11.85 2.25 31.36
C PRO A 310 12.55 0.88 31.40
N GLN A 311 13.42 0.65 30.42
CA GLN A 311 14.23 -0.57 30.34
C GLN A 311 15.48 -0.38 31.19
N LYS A 312 15.54 -1.04 32.35
CA LYS A 312 16.67 -0.97 33.28
C LYS A 312 17.26 -2.34 33.57
N ALA A 313 18.57 -2.39 33.78
CA ALA A 313 19.24 -3.55 34.36
C ALA A 313 18.80 -3.75 35.82
N ASN A 314 18.87 -4.98 36.30
CA ASN A 314 18.60 -5.33 37.69
C ASN A 314 19.63 -4.68 38.62
N GLU A 315 19.26 -4.52 39.89
CA GLU A 315 20.24 -4.15 40.92
C GLU A 315 21.32 -5.23 41.02
N GLY A 316 22.58 -4.80 41.12
CA GLY A 316 23.71 -5.69 41.34
C GLY A 316 24.15 -5.62 42.79
N VAL A 317 24.50 -6.76 43.38
CA VAL A 317 25.13 -6.79 44.71
C VAL A 317 26.45 -7.52 44.58
N SER A 318 27.51 -6.83 44.97
CA SER A 318 28.83 -7.41 45.15
C SER A 318 29.21 -7.43 46.62
N GLU A 319 29.97 -8.43 47.03
CA GLU A 319 30.47 -8.56 48.40
C GLU A 319 31.99 -8.64 48.38
N ALA A 320 32.63 -7.77 49.16
CA ALA A 320 34.08 -7.78 49.35
C ALA A 320 34.42 -7.36 50.78
N ASN A 321 35.36 -8.07 51.42
CA ASN A 321 35.79 -7.82 52.79
C ASN A 321 34.63 -7.74 53.80
N GLY A 322 33.59 -8.58 53.63
CA GLY A 322 32.41 -8.60 54.49
C GLY A 322 31.48 -7.39 54.35
N LYS A 323 31.70 -6.52 53.35
CA LYS A 323 30.82 -5.37 53.02
C LYS A 323 30.11 -5.61 51.69
N LYS A 324 28.85 -5.17 51.62
CA LYS A 324 28.03 -5.18 50.41
C LYS A 324 28.19 -3.87 49.65
N PHE A 325 28.31 -3.98 48.33
CA PHE A 325 28.39 -2.89 47.38
C PHE A 325 27.23 -3.03 46.41
N GLU A 326 26.22 -2.19 46.61
CA GLU A 326 25.01 -2.19 45.79
C GLU A 326 25.23 -1.30 44.56
N VAL A 327 24.92 -1.86 43.40
CA VAL A 327 24.85 -1.14 42.13
C VAL A 327 23.37 -0.91 41.82
N PRO A 328 22.89 0.34 41.83
CA PRO A 328 21.49 0.64 41.53
C PRO A 328 21.15 0.30 40.08
N ARG A 329 19.85 0.16 39.78
CA ARG A 329 19.36 -0.05 38.40
C ARG A 329 19.81 1.09 37.50
N PHE A 330 20.26 0.76 36.30
CA PHE A 330 20.65 1.72 35.27
C PHE A 330 19.98 1.39 33.95
N ASP A 331 19.82 2.40 33.09
CA ASP A 331 19.16 2.23 31.79
C ASP A 331 20.00 1.34 30.87
N VAL A 332 19.32 0.49 30.10
CA VAL A 332 19.94 -0.36 29.09
C VAL A 332 19.29 -0.11 27.73
N PRO A 333 20.06 -0.15 26.62
CA PRO A 333 19.53 0.11 25.30
C PRO A 333 18.52 -0.96 24.88
N HIS A 334 17.47 -0.52 24.18
CA HIS A 334 16.54 -1.43 23.51
C HIS A 334 17.18 -2.00 22.22
N ARG A 335 16.47 -2.91 21.53
CA ARG A 335 16.84 -3.48 20.21
C ARG A 335 18.15 -4.28 20.16
N LYS A 336 18.74 -4.62 21.30
CA LYS A 336 19.89 -5.51 21.37
C LYS A 336 19.48 -6.95 21.67
N GLN A 337 20.11 -7.90 20.99
CA GLN A 337 20.05 -9.32 21.39
C GLN A 337 20.99 -9.54 22.60
N PRO A 338 20.86 -10.65 23.34
CA PRO A 338 21.64 -10.86 24.56
C PRO A 338 23.15 -10.67 24.37
N ALA A 339 23.72 -11.24 23.30
CA ALA A 339 25.14 -11.13 22.99
C ALA A 339 25.62 -9.68 22.80
N ASP A 340 24.76 -8.82 22.23
CA ASP A 340 25.08 -7.41 21.97
C ASP A 340 24.89 -6.52 23.20
N LEU A 341 24.09 -6.98 24.19
CA LEU A 341 23.76 -6.22 25.40
C LEU A 341 24.76 -6.45 26.54
N ILE A 342 25.43 -7.61 26.58
CA ILE A 342 26.42 -7.94 27.62
C ILE A 342 27.49 -6.86 27.81
N PRO A 343 28.10 -6.27 26.74
CA PRO A 343 29.07 -5.20 26.90
C PRO A 343 28.51 -3.97 27.63
N ASP A 344 27.26 -3.58 27.36
CA ASP A 344 26.63 -2.44 28.03
C ASP A 344 26.34 -2.75 29.50
N LEU A 345 25.88 -3.98 29.80
CA LEU A 345 25.67 -4.45 31.17
C LEU A 345 26.98 -4.44 31.96
N LYS A 346 28.06 -4.99 31.38
CA LYS A 346 29.39 -5.00 32.00
C LYS A 346 29.89 -3.58 32.25
N ALA A 347 29.74 -2.67 31.28
CA ALA A 347 30.11 -1.27 31.45
C ALA A 347 29.31 -0.58 32.56
N GLY A 348 28.00 -0.82 32.64
CA GLY A 348 27.13 -0.27 33.67
C GLY A 348 27.46 -0.76 35.08
N TYR A 349 27.64 -2.07 35.26
CA TYR A 349 28.07 -2.64 36.54
C TYR A 349 29.49 -2.20 36.93
N LEU A 350 30.42 -2.15 35.97
CA LEU A 350 31.77 -1.66 36.20
C LEU A 350 31.75 -0.21 36.70
N LYS A 351 30.97 0.66 36.05
CA LYS A 351 30.78 2.05 36.49
C LYS A 351 30.14 2.12 37.88
N GLY A 352 29.12 1.31 38.15
CA GLY A 352 28.46 1.25 39.44
C GLY A 352 29.39 0.84 40.58
N LEU A 353 30.15 -0.24 40.38
CA LEU A 353 31.16 -0.71 41.34
C LEU A 353 32.31 0.29 41.50
N SER A 354 32.70 0.98 40.42
CA SER A 354 33.69 2.05 40.49
C SER A 354 33.20 3.21 41.37
N ASN A 355 31.95 3.63 41.19
CA ASN A 355 31.35 4.73 41.94
C ASN A 355 31.08 4.39 43.41
N SER A 356 30.88 3.11 43.74
CA SER A 356 30.69 2.66 45.12
C SER A 356 32.00 2.50 45.90
N GLY A 357 33.16 2.73 45.25
CA GLY A 357 34.47 2.61 45.90
C GLY A 357 34.85 1.16 46.21
N HIS A 358 34.45 0.22 45.36
CA HIS A 358 34.72 -1.20 45.56
C HIS A 358 36.22 -1.49 45.73
N PRO A 359 36.65 -2.30 46.73
CA PRO A 359 38.06 -2.46 47.09
C PRO A 359 38.94 -3.02 45.97
N ALA A 360 38.37 -3.75 45.01
CA ALA A 360 39.07 -4.23 43.81
C ALA A 360 39.57 -3.09 42.88
N LEU A 361 39.15 -1.84 43.06
CA LEU A 361 39.72 -0.66 42.39
C LEU A 361 41.18 -0.41 42.81
N ASN A 362 41.52 -0.74 44.05
CA ASN A 362 42.82 -0.46 44.66
C ASN A 362 43.73 -1.68 44.65
N ALA A 363 43.30 -2.79 44.04
CA ALA A 363 44.13 -3.97 43.90
C ALA A 363 45.31 -3.62 42.99
N PRO A 364 46.57 -3.77 43.44
CA PRO A 364 47.72 -3.51 42.58
C PRO A 364 47.64 -4.42 41.35
N PRO A 365 47.92 -3.92 40.13
CA PRO A 365 47.99 -4.77 38.95
C PRO A 365 49.01 -5.88 39.24
N GLU A 366 48.65 -7.14 38.95
CA GLU A 366 49.59 -8.24 39.11
C GLU A 366 50.86 -7.91 38.30
N LEU A 367 51.97 -7.68 39.01
CA LEU A 367 53.28 -7.53 38.41
C LEU A 367 53.57 -8.85 37.69
N GLY A 368 53.63 -8.81 36.37
CA GLY A 368 53.92 -9.98 35.55
C GLY A 368 55.26 -10.60 35.98
N GLY A 369 55.19 -11.69 36.75
CA GLY A 369 56.39 -12.41 37.18
C GLY A 369 56.21 -13.35 38.37
N LYS A 370 55.77 -14.59 38.10
CA LYS A 370 56.52 -15.85 38.32
C LYS A 370 55.64 -17.05 37.93
N LEU A 371 56.28 -18.08 37.39
CA LEU A 371 55.70 -19.32 36.83
C LEU A 371 55.10 -20.28 37.88
N ASP A 372 54.96 -19.87 39.13
CA ASP A 372 54.36 -20.71 40.17
C ASP A 372 52.88 -20.36 40.27
N ALA A 373 52.02 -21.30 39.88
CA ALA A 373 50.57 -21.11 39.87
C ALA A 373 50.09 -20.82 41.30
N PRO A 374 49.51 -19.62 41.57
CA PRO A 374 48.91 -19.36 42.86
C PRO A 374 47.71 -20.30 43.05
N PRO A 375 47.40 -20.74 44.28
CA PRO A 375 46.23 -21.57 44.53
C PRO A 375 44.98 -20.88 43.99
N LYS A 376 44.25 -21.56 43.09
CA LYS A 376 43.09 -21.05 42.32
C LYS A 376 41.94 -20.43 43.12
N ASN A 377 41.99 -20.47 44.46
CA ASN A 377 40.83 -20.23 45.33
C ASN A 377 40.93 -19.01 46.26
N LEU A 378 41.91 -18.11 46.11
CA LEU A 378 42.08 -16.98 47.05
C LEU A 378 42.37 -15.60 46.43
N ALA A 379 42.52 -15.47 45.11
CA ALA A 379 42.64 -14.13 44.51
C ALA A 379 41.26 -13.44 44.55
N PRO A 380 41.14 -12.24 45.16
CA PRO A 380 39.90 -11.47 45.08
C PRO A 380 39.61 -11.16 43.62
N ARG A 381 38.36 -11.39 43.18
CA ARG A 381 37.96 -11.08 41.80
C ARG A 381 38.34 -9.66 41.46
N THR A 382 38.93 -9.47 40.28
CA THR A 382 39.13 -8.15 39.72
C THR A 382 37.78 -7.45 39.55
N LEU A 383 37.80 -6.12 39.52
CA LEU A 383 36.58 -5.34 39.30
C LEU A 383 35.89 -5.72 37.97
N GLY A 384 36.68 -6.06 36.94
CA GLY A 384 36.18 -6.50 35.64
C GLY A 384 35.49 -7.87 35.67
N GLU A 385 36.05 -8.84 36.40
CA GLU A 385 35.46 -10.17 36.57
C GLU A 385 34.15 -10.10 37.37
N GLU A 386 34.10 -9.23 38.38
CA GLU A 386 32.89 -9.05 39.17
C GLU A 386 31.79 -8.33 38.38
N ALA A 387 32.14 -7.32 37.58
CA ALA A 387 31.22 -6.68 36.65
C ALA A 387 30.69 -7.67 35.60
N GLU A 388 31.53 -8.59 35.11
CA GLU A 388 31.15 -9.64 34.16
C GLU A 388 30.20 -10.67 34.79
N ARG A 389 30.45 -11.07 36.04
CA ARG A 389 29.54 -11.92 36.80
C ARG A 389 28.16 -11.27 36.97
N LEU A 390 28.12 -10.00 37.39
CA LEU A 390 26.87 -9.25 37.55
C LEU A 390 26.13 -9.09 36.21
N ALA A 391 26.87 -8.82 35.13
CA ALA A 391 26.31 -8.75 33.79
C ALA A 391 25.67 -10.08 33.35
N GLY A 392 26.32 -11.22 33.61
CA GLY A 392 25.75 -12.54 33.32
C GLY A 392 24.48 -12.86 34.11
N LEU A 393 24.43 -12.49 35.40
CA LEU A 393 23.22 -12.63 36.21
C LEU A 393 22.07 -11.75 35.69
N ALA A 394 22.38 -10.49 35.37
CA ALA A 394 21.41 -9.56 34.82
C ALA A 394 20.88 -10.01 33.46
N GLU A 395 21.75 -10.52 32.58
CA GLU A 395 21.36 -11.09 31.29
C GLU A 395 20.32 -12.21 31.48
N GLY A 396 20.57 -13.16 32.40
CA GLY A 396 19.60 -14.21 32.73
C GLY A 396 18.25 -13.65 33.16
N LEU A 397 18.25 -12.72 34.13
CA LEU A 397 17.03 -12.10 34.64
C LEU A 397 16.27 -11.25 33.60
N LEU A 398 16.97 -10.69 32.61
CA LEU A 398 16.35 -9.89 31.55
C LEU A 398 15.70 -10.76 30.46
N PHE A 399 16.36 -11.85 30.06
CA PHE A 399 15.99 -12.65 28.88
C PHE A 399 15.33 -14.01 29.19
N GLU A 400 15.27 -14.45 30.44
CA GLU A 400 14.49 -15.63 30.81
C GLU A 400 12.99 -15.46 30.53
N PRO A 401 12.20 -16.55 30.46
CA PRO A 401 10.77 -16.49 30.13
C PRO A 401 9.93 -15.57 31.04
N ALA A 402 10.35 -15.35 32.29
CA ALA A 402 9.73 -14.41 33.25
C ALA A 402 10.46 -13.05 33.33
N GLY A 403 11.50 -12.87 32.52
CA GLY A 403 12.35 -11.68 32.52
C GLY A 403 11.70 -10.44 31.90
N SER A 404 12.33 -9.29 32.10
CA SER A 404 11.79 -7.99 31.68
C SER A 404 11.50 -7.91 30.18
N CYS A 405 12.32 -8.53 29.32
CA CYS A 405 12.13 -8.53 27.87
C CYS A 405 10.92 -9.39 27.45
N ALA A 406 10.73 -10.53 28.12
CA ALA A 406 9.68 -11.51 27.81
C ALA A 406 8.25 -11.03 28.15
N LYS A 407 8.13 -9.95 28.93
CA LYS A 407 6.85 -9.27 29.21
C LYS A 407 6.21 -8.73 27.94
N CYS A 408 7.02 -8.21 27.01
CA CYS A 408 6.53 -7.64 25.75
C CYS A 408 6.88 -8.52 24.54
N HIS A 409 8.01 -9.23 24.57
CA HIS A 409 8.48 -9.99 23.43
C HIS A 409 8.19 -11.47 23.58
N THR A 410 7.82 -12.12 22.48
CA THR A 410 7.93 -13.58 22.38
C THR A 410 9.40 -13.97 22.34
N MET A 411 9.80 -14.90 23.21
CA MET A 411 11.16 -15.42 23.28
C MET A 411 11.26 -16.73 22.52
N THR A 412 12.30 -16.89 21.71
CA THR A 412 12.70 -18.20 21.19
C THR A 412 13.55 -18.88 22.27
N PRO A 413 13.14 -20.06 22.79
CA PRO A 413 13.91 -20.77 23.81
C PRO A 413 15.31 -21.14 23.29
N GLY A 414 16.28 -21.17 24.20
CA GLY A 414 17.57 -21.80 23.94
C GLY A 414 17.45 -23.32 23.92
N ASP A 415 18.32 -24.01 23.19
CA ASP A 415 18.39 -25.48 23.10
C ASP A 415 19.50 -26.07 24.01
N GLY A 416 19.87 -25.35 25.07
CA GLY A 416 20.95 -25.72 25.99
C GLY A 416 22.36 -25.39 25.48
N LYS A 417 22.53 -25.16 24.16
CA LYS A 417 23.79 -24.64 23.57
C LYS A 417 23.64 -23.19 23.10
N ALA A 418 22.46 -22.82 22.61
CA ALA A 418 22.12 -21.45 22.25
C ALA A 418 21.41 -20.73 23.41
N LYS A 419 21.71 -19.44 23.59
CA LYS A 419 20.97 -18.57 24.52
C LYS A 419 19.56 -18.26 23.98
N PRO A 420 18.57 -17.98 24.85
CA PRO A 420 17.27 -17.47 24.44
C PRO A 420 17.41 -16.23 23.56
N ARG A 421 16.51 -16.03 22.59
CA ARG A 421 16.55 -14.89 21.68
C ARG A 421 15.23 -14.14 21.65
N VAL A 422 15.30 -12.83 21.52
CA VAL A 422 14.13 -11.99 21.32
C VAL A 422 13.64 -12.19 19.88
N THR A 423 12.40 -12.63 19.71
CA THR A 423 11.79 -12.79 18.38
C THR A 423 11.58 -11.42 17.75
N ALA A 424 12.01 -11.25 16.51
CA ALA A 424 11.82 -9.98 15.81
C ALA A 424 10.33 -9.66 15.65
N VAL A 425 9.99 -8.38 15.79
CA VAL A 425 8.64 -7.90 15.49
C VAL A 425 8.52 -7.71 13.97
N PRO A 426 7.56 -8.37 13.29
CA PRO A 426 7.39 -8.20 11.86
C PRO A 426 7.09 -6.73 11.50
N ASP A 427 7.89 -6.16 10.60
CA ASP A 427 7.59 -4.84 10.03
C ASP A 427 6.44 -4.97 9.01
N ARG A 428 5.25 -4.49 9.40
CA ARG A 428 4.08 -4.37 8.52
C ARG A 428 3.58 -2.95 8.47
N THR A 429 4.39 -2.11 7.85
CA THR A 429 4.04 -0.72 7.55
C THR A 429 3.01 -0.56 6.44
N VAL A 430 2.89 -1.56 5.56
CA VAL A 430 1.87 -1.60 4.49
C VAL A 430 1.14 -2.95 4.52
N TRP A 431 -0.14 -2.93 4.90
CA TRP A 431 -1.00 -4.11 4.95
C TRP A 431 -1.55 -4.45 3.57
N PHE A 432 -2.27 -3.51 2.93
CA PHE A 432 -2.83 -3.72 1.60
C PHE A 432 -1.81 -3.39 0.51
N LYS A 433 -1.00 -4.37 0.13
CA LYS A 433 0.08 -4.17 -0.86
C LYS A 433 -0.42 -3.95 -2.30
N HIS A 434 -1.64 -4.39 -2.60
CA HIS A 434 -2.24 -4.29 -3.95
C HIS A 434 -3.41 -3.31 -4.01
N ALA A 435 -3.74 -2.63 -2.91
CA ALA A 435 -4.82 -1.65 -2.85
C ALA A 435 -4.36 -0.36 -2.16
N LYS A 436 -4.95 0.76 -2.54
CA LYS A 436 -4.86 2.05 -1.88
C LYS A 436 -5.85 2.03 -0.73
N PHE A 437 -5.35 2.24 0.48
CA PHE A 437 -6.16 2.59 1.63
C PHE A 437 -5.55 3.84 2.25
N ASN A 438 -6.40 4.82 2.58
CA ASN A 438 -5.96 6.09 3.15
C ASN A 438 -6.74 6.39 4.42
N HIS A 439 -6.07 6.41 5.57
CA HIS A 439 -6.71 6.70 6.85
C HIS A 439 -7.30 8.11 6.92
N ALA A 440 -6.66 9.12 6.30
CA ALA A 440 -7.18 10.48 6.26
C ALA A 440 -8.54 10.56 5.55
N SER A 441 -8.73 9.80 4.46
CA SER A 441 -10.02 9.72 3.75
C SER A 441 -11.13 9.04 4.56
N HIS A 442 -10.79 8.30 5.62
CA HIS A 442 -11.75 7.52 6.44
C HIS A 442 -11.94 8.10 7.85
N ARG A 443 -11.47 9.32 8.14
CA ARG A 443 -11.60 9.95 9.48
C ARG A 443 -13.03 10.32 9.89
N GLY A 444 -14.00 10.16 8.99
CA GLY A 444 -15.42 10.29 9.32
C GLY A 444 -15.95 9.14 10.19
N THR A 445 -15.18 8.06 10.39
CA THR A 445 -15.54 6.94 11.25
C THR A 445 -14.51 6.73 12.37
N THR A 446 -14.93 6.03 13.43
CA THR A 446 -14.03 5.66 14.54
C THR A 446 -13.05 4.57 14.12
N CYS A 447 -11.86 4.55 14.73
CA CYS A 447 -10.87 3.49 14.52
C CYS A 447 -11.46 2.09 14.75
N ALA A 448 -12.31 1.97 15.77
CA ALA A 448 -12.93 0.71 16.19
C ALA A 448 -13.84 0.09 15.13
N THR A 449 -14.34 0.87 14.18
CA THR A 449 -15.15 0.36 13.06
C THR A 449 -14.37 -0.61 12.18
N CYS A 450 -13.07 -0.38 12.00
CA CYS A 450 -12.18 -1.28 11.26
C CYS A 450 -11.29 -2.12 12.19
N HIS A 451 -11.02 -1.64 13.42
CA HIS A 451 -10.18 -2.27 14.42
C HIS A 451 -10.94 -2.55 15.73
N PRO A 452 -11.93 -3.46 15.74
CA PRO A 452 -12.74 -3.71 16.92
C PRO A 452 -11.89 -4.29 18.07
N GLY A 453 -12.33 -4.05 19.30
CA GLY A 453 -11.62 -4.52 20.50
C GLY A 453 -10.34 -3.75 20.82
N THR A 454 -10.06 -2.64 20.13
CA THR A 454 -8.91 -1.76 20.42
C THR A 454 -9.25 -0.57 21.33
N GLY A 455 -10.51 -0.43 21.74
CA GLY A 455 -10.94 0.59 22.70
C GLY A 455 -10.67 0.18 24.15
N ALA A 456 -10.84 1.13 25.08
CA ALA A 456 -10.75 0.89 26.51
C ALA A 456 -11.70 -0.23 26.96
N ASP A 457 -11.17 -1.24 27.63
CA ASP A 457 -11.96 -2.31 28.25
C ASP A 457 -11.19 -2.86 29.46
N TYR A 458 -11.80 -2.83 30.65
CA TYR A 458 -11.20 -3.38 31.86
C TYR A 458 -11.14 -4.91 31.85
N ILE A 459 -12.00 -5.56 31.05
CA ILE A 459 -11.94 -7.00 30.82
C ILE A 459 -11.46 -7.20 29.37
N SER A 460 -10.13 -7.25 29.20
CA SER A 460 -9.57 -7.49 27.89
C SER A 460 -10.03 -8.85 27.34
N LYS A 461 -10.55 -8.85 26.11
CA LYS A 461 -10.91 -10.07 25.37
C LYS A 461 -9.69 -10.91 24.96
N VAL A 462 -8.49 -10.34 25.10
CA VAL A 462 -7.20 -11.01 24.85
C VAL A 462 -6.35 -10.93 26.11
N GLU A 463 -5.75 -12.04 26.51
CA GLU A 463 -4.83 -12.07 27.66
C GLU A 463 -3.66 -11.10 27.42
N ALA A 464 -3.35 -10.27 28.43
CA ALA A 464 -2.41 -9.17 28.28
C ALA A 464 -0.96 -9.61 28.02
N ASP A 465 -0.63 -10.87 28.33
CA ASP A 465 0.67 -11.50 28.11
C ASP A 465 0.75 -12.32 26.81
N LYS A 466 -0.29 -12.25 25.97
CA LYS A 466 -0.33 -12.91 24.64
C LYS A 466 -0.29 -11.87 23.50
N PRO A 467 0.23 -12.24 22.32
CA PRO A 467 0.12 -11.40 21.14
C PRO A 467 -1.34 -11.24 20.71
N GLU A 468 -1.81 -10.00 20.59
CA GLU A 468 -3.13 -9.73 20.02
C GLU A 468 -3.19 -10.11 18.52
N PRO A 469 -4.33 -10.64 18.05
CA PRO A 469 -4.53 -10.84 16.62
C PRO A 469 -4.63 -9.49 15.89
N VAL A 470 -4.41 -9.50 14.57
CA VAL A 470 -4.63 -8.31 13.76
C VAL A 470 -6.14 -8.12 13.61
N GLN A 471 -6.68 -7.12 14.30
CA GLN A 471 -8.11 -6.80 14.25
C GLN A 471 -8.40 -5.96 13.00
N ILE A 472 -8.67 -6.61 11.86
CA ILE A 472 -9.24 -5.96 10.66
C ILE A 472 -10.43 -6.82 10.22
N VAL A 473 -11.62 -6.24 10.16
CA VAL A 473 -12.92 -6.95 10.07
C VAL A 473 -13.25 -7.47 8.66
N GLY A 474 -12.23 -7.75 7.85
CA GLY A 474 -12.37 -8.27 6.49
C GLY A 474 -13.09 -7.32 5.53
N ILE A 475 -13.41 -7.82 4.34
CA ILE A 475 -13.89 -7.03 3.20
C ILE A 475 -15.26 -6.38 3.44
N ASN A 476 -16.10 -6.95 4.30
CA ASN A 476 -17.47 -6.47 4.49
C ASN A 476 -17.52 -5.09 5.17
N THR A 477 -16.52 -4.71 5.98
CA THR A 477 -16.43 -3.33 6.48
C THR A 477 -16.24 -2.32 5.37
N CYS A 478 -15.46 -2.67 4.35
CA CYS A 478 -15.27 -1.84 3.17
C CYS A 478 -16.57 -1.79 2.35
N ARG A 479 -17.22 -2.94 2.11
CA ARG A 479 -18.47 -3.05 1.35
C ARG A 479 -19.63 -2.27 1.98
N ALA A 480 -19.66 -2.12 3.29
CA ALA A 480 -20.67 -1.30 3.97
C ALA A 480 -20.73 0.14 3.43
N CYS A 481 -19.60 0.68 2.97
CA CYS A 481 -19.55 2.00 2.32
C CYS A 481 -19.39 1.89 0.80
N HIS A 482 -18.48 1.03 0.34
CA HIS A 482 -18.11 0.80 -1.06
C HIS A 482 -18.97 -0.28 -1.73
N SER A 483 -20.29 -0.09 -1.71
CA SER A 483 -21.25 -0.89 -2.48
C SER A 483 -22.35 0.03 -3.01
N PRO A 484 -23.11 -0.39 -4.04
CA PRO A 484 -24.29 0.35 -4.48
C PRO A 484 -25.24 0.66 -3.31
N LEU A 485 -25.87 1.83 -3.36
CA LEU A 485 -26.82 2.26 -2.34
C LEU A 485 -27.93 1.21 -2.16
N GLY A 486 -28.21 0.82 -0.91
CA GLY A 486 -29.24 -0.17 -0.59
C GLY A 486 -28.78 -1.64 -0.64
N THR A 487 -27.52 -1.92 -0.99
CA THR A 487 -26.96 -3.28 -0.90
C THR A 487 -26.92 -3.71 0.57
N LYS A 488 -27.53 -4.85 0.92
CA LYS A 488 -27.48 -5.35 2.31
C LYS A 488 -26.13 -5.99 2.60
N ILE A 489 -25.44 -5.49 3.62
CA ILE A 489 -24.11 -5.96 4.03
C ILE A 489 -24.13 -6.31 5.52
N LYS A 490 -23.64 -7.50 5.86
CA LYS A 490 -23.42 -7.92 7.25
C LYS A 490 -21.96 -7.72 7.63
N VAL A 491 -21.72 -6.86 8.62
CA VAL A 491 -20.38 -6.56 9.15
C VAL A 491 -20.20 -7.30 10.48
N SER A 492 -19.46 -8.42 10.45
CA SER A 492 -19.23 -9.25 11.64
C SER A 492 -20.56 -9.60 12.34
N ASP A 493 -20.66 -9.39 13.65
CA ASP A 493 -21.83 -9.70 14.46
C ASP A 493 -22.83 -8.52 14.55
N SER A 494 -22.60 -7.46 13.76
CA SER A 494 -23.51 -6.30 13.73
C SER A 494 -24.79 -6.60 12.93
N PRO A 495 -25.88 -5.86 13.16
CA PRO A 495 -27.04 -5.85 12.28
C PRO A 495 -26.63 -5.55 10.83
N GLU A 496 -27.45 -6.01 9.86
CA GLU A 496 -27.25 -5.65 8.46
C GLU A 496 -27.31 -4.14 8.27
N VAL A 497 -26.36 -3.60 7.52
CA VAL A 497 -26.32 -2.20 7.10
C VAL A 497 -26.55 -2.11 5.60
N LEU A 498 -27.08 -0.97 5.14
CA LEU A 498 -27.21 -0.70 3.72
C LEU A 498 -25.93 -0.05 3.19
N GLY A 499 -25.50 -0.49 2.00
CA GLY A 499 -24.34 0.04 1.30
C GLY A 499 -24.42 1.55 1.14
N GLY A 500 -23.32 2.25 1.42
CA GLY A 500 -23.25 3.72 1.44
C GLY A 500 -23.20 4.39 0.06
N GLY A 501 -23.08 3.63 -1.04
CA GLY A 501 -23.01 4.20 -2.39
C GLY A 501 -21.67 4.84 -2.76
N ALA A 502 -20.62 4.65 -1.94
CA ALA A 502 -19.28 5.10 -2.31
C ALA A 502 -18.79 4.30 -3.52
N ARG A 503 -18.01 4.96 -4.39
CA ARG A 503 -17.47 4.32 -5.61
C ARG A 503 -16.63 3.09 -5.26
N HIS A 504 -16.74 2.06 -6.08
CA HIS A 504 -16.22 0.73 -5.78
C HIS A 504 -15.65 0.04 -7.03
N ASN A 505 -15.17 0.82 -8.01
CA ASN A 505 -14.56 0.25 -9.21
C ASN A 505 -13.16 -0.26 -8.89
N CYS A 506 -12.64 -1.19 -9.71
CA CYS A 506 -11.31 -1.76 -9.55
C CYS A 506 -10.23 -0.67 -9.38
N THR A 507 -10.28 0.40 -10.17
CA THR A 507 -9.30 1.50 -10.12
C THR A 507 -9.43 2.44 -8.92
N ASP A 508 -10.56 2.43 -8.21
CA ASP A 508 -10.70 3.25 -7.00
C ASP A 508 -9.88 2.67 -5.84
N CYS A 509 -9.64 1.34 -5.85
CA CYS A 509 -8.84 0.64 -4.85
C CYS A 509 -7.47 0.21 -5.39
N HIS A 510 -7.37 -0.37 -6.59
CA HIS A 510 -6.11 -0.93 -7.07
C HIS A 510 -5.18 0.11 -7.70
N ARG A 511 -3.88 0.00 -7.40
CA ARG A 511 -2.82 0.76 -8.08
C ARG A 511 -2.41 0.03 -9.36
N TYR A 512 -2.59 0.67 -10.52
CA TYR A 512 -2.07 0.18 -11.79
C TYR A 512 -0.96 1.11 -12.30
N HIS A 513 0.05 0.53 -12.94
CA HIS A 513 1.19 1.22 -13.55
C HIS A 513 1.85 2.29 -12.64
N ASN A 514 1.70 2.16 -11.31
CA ASN A 514 2.22 3.08 -10.31
C ASN A 514 1.90 4.57 -10.57
N GLY A 515 0.65 4.84 -10.99
CA GLY A 515 0.15 6.12 -11.47
C GLY A 515 0.53 7.38 -10.66
N ASP A 516 0.62 7.26 -9.33
CA ASP A 516 0.84 8.32 -8.35
C ASP A 516 2.30 8.52 -7.91
N HIS A 517 3.23 7.62 -8.29
CA HIS A 517 4.65 7.72 -7.93
C HIS A 517 5.55 7.37 -9.13
N PRO A 518 5.75 8.28 -10.09
CA PRO A 518 6.45 7.99 -11.33
C PRO A 518 7.92 7.57 -11.16
N LEU A 519 8.53 7.79 -9.98
CA LEU A 519 9.94 7.50 -9.72
C LEU A 519 10.19 6.31 -8.79
N GLN A 520 9.16 5.73 -8.16
CA GLN A 520 9.33 4.69 -7.13
C GLN A 520 8.15 3.71 -7.09
N GLY A 521 8.36 2.44 -7.44
CA GLY A 521 7.36 1.36 -7.35
C GLY A 521 7.39 0.41 -8.55
N ARG A 522 6.62 -0.69 -8.49
CA ARG A 522 6.55 -1.67 -9.60
C ARG A 522 5.97 -0.99 -10.84
N GLY A 523 6.75 -0.93 -11.92
CA GLY A 523 6.37 -0.28 -13.17
C GLY A 523 6.79 1.18 -13.30
N ALA A 524 7.27 1.84 -12.23
CA ALA A 524 7.76 3.22 -12.28
C ALA A 524 8.97 3.41 -13.22
N PRO A 525 10.00 2.52 -13.22
CA PRO A 525 11.11 2.62 -14.17
C PRO A 525 10.69 2.44 -15.64
N ALA A 526 9.50 1.91 -15.87
CA ALA A 526 8.95 1.66 -17.19
C ALA A 526 7.95 2.75 -17.60
N ARG A 527 7.92 3.94 -16.95
CA ARG A 527 7.02 5.05 -17.33
C ARG A 527 7.72 6.19 -18.06
N ASP A 528 9.04 6.27 -17.98
CA ASP A 528 9.78 7.30 -18.70
C ASP A 528 9.55 7.14 -20.20
N ALA A 529 9.43 8.26 -20.91
CA ALA A 529 9.43 8.23 -22.37
C ALA A 529 10.71 7.51 -22.80
N SER A 530 10.57 6.50 -23.67
CA SER A 530 11.72 5.75 -24.19
C SER A 530 12.76 6.70 -24.82
N LYS A 531 12.29 7.83 -25.37
CA LYS A 531 13.09 8.98 -25.83
C LYS A 531 12.33 10.29 -25.57
N PRO A 532 12.72 11.11 -24.59
CA PRO A 532 12.09 12.42 -24.37
C PRO A 532 12.23 13.34 -25.59
N LEU A 533 11.15 14.05 -25.93
CA LEU A 533 11.12 15.06 -26.99
C LEU A 533 11.33 16.47 -26.40
N ASP A 534 11.87 17.40 -27.18
CA ASP A 534 11.78 18.81 -26.81
C ASP A 534 10.34 19.32 -26.93
N LEU A 535 10.06 20.50 -26.35
CA LEU A 535 8.70 21.03 -26.26
C LEU A 535 8.05 21.25 -27.64
N LEU A 536 8.82 21.70 -28.64
CA LEU A 536 8.27 21.99 -29.97
C LEU A 536 8.00 20.70 -30.73
N ASP A 537 8.90 19.72 -30.64
CA ASP A 537 8.72 18.40 -31.21
C ASP A 537 7.54 17.66 -30.55
N TRP A 538 7.38 17.82 -29.22
CA TRP A 538 6.26 17.29 -28.45
C TRP A 538 4.92 17.87 -28.91
N LEU A 539 4.80 19.20 -29.00
CA LEU A 539 3.56 19.87 -29.44
C LEU A 539 3.17 19.49 -30.88
N LYS A 540 4.17 19.23 -31.74
CA LYS A 540 3.93 18.79 -33.12
C LYS A 540 3.61 17.30 -33.24
N GLY A 541 3.59 16.54 -32.14
CA GLY A 541 3.40 15.09 -32.16
C GLY A 541 4.45 14.38 -33.03
N SER A 542 5.66 14.97 -33.14
CA SER A 542 6.70 14.48 -34.04
C SER A 542 7.22 13.13 -33.54
N SER A 543 7.35 12.17 -34.45
CA SER A 543 8.18 11.00 -34.23
C SER A 543 9.54 11.24 -34.86
N LYS A 544 10.62 11.03 -34.10
CA LYS A 544 11.91 10.75 -34.75
C LYS A 544 11.87 9.39 -35.41
#